data_AF-A0A327YMZ7-F1
#
_entry.id   AF-A0A327YMZ7-F1
#
_cell.length_a   1.000
_cell.length_b   1.000
_cell.length_c   1.000
_cell.angle_alpha   90.00
_cell.angle_beta   90.00
_cell.angle_gamma   90.00
#
_symmetry.space_group_name_H-M   'P 1'
#
loop_
_entity.id
_entity.type
_entity.pdbx_description
1 polymer ?
#
loop_
_entity_poly.entity_id
_entity_poly.type
_entity_poly.pdbx_seq_one_letter_code
_entity_poly.pdbx_strand_id
1 'polypeptide(L)'
;MELKKISSRFLLFVSILLLLSGCWSRRELNDLAVASAIGIDKHKDGYLLTAQIINPSQVAPLASSTPGTPVTIYQATGGTVFEALRQLTRKSSRKVYLSHLRIVVFSEEIAKEGLRNPLDFLSRDHELRTDFYIAVARKERAENVLKVLNAQERIPANAFFSLLEVTEEAFAAATEKKIDELISEIVSEGKDPVLTGMSIIGSINKGGHMDNLQKVDAPAKLKVNGTAVFRDDKLVGWLNGTETKGYII
;
A
#
# COMPACT_ATOMS: atom_id res chain seq x y z
N MET A 1 -15.60 63.79 -16.19
CA MET A 1 -14.27 63.15 -16.05
C MET A 1 -14.22 62.20 -14.84
N GLU A 2 -14.87 62.53 -13.74
CA GLU A 2 -14.90 61.72 -12.51
C GLU A 2 -15.59 60.34 -12.65
N LEU A 3 -16.69 60.23 -13.41
CA LEU A 3 -17.41 58.96 -13.63
C LEU A 3 -16.57 57.88 -14.35
N LYS A 4 -15.70 58.26 -15.30
CA LYS A 4 -14.79 57.33 -16.01
C LYS A 4 -13.66 56.83 -15.10
N LYS A 5 -13.21 57.64 -14.13
CA LYS A 5 -12.20 57.23 -13.14
C LYS A 5 -12.79 56.24 -12.14
N ILE A 6 -14.06 56.43 -11.75
CA ILE A 6 -14.78 55.52 -10.85
C ILE A 6 -15.02 54.16 -11.54
N SER A 7 -15.44 54.14 -12.81
CA SER A 7 -15.65 52.87 -13.53
C SER A 7 -14.34 52.09 -13.74
N SER A 8 -13.23 52.77 -14.02
CA SER A 8 -11.91 52.15 -14.18
C SER A 8 -11.39 51.57 -12.86
N ARG A 9 -11.57 52.27 -11.73
CA ARG A 9 -11.21 51.75 -10.40
C ARG A 9 -12.07 50.55 -9.99
N PHE A 10 -13.36 50.58 -10.32
CA PHE A 10 -14.25 49.44 -10.08
C PHE A 10 -13.85 48.22 -10.91
N LEU A 11 -13.52 48.41 -12.19
CA LEU A 11 -13.06 47.33 -13.07
C LEU A 11 -11.73 46.70 -12.58
N LEU A 12 -10.80 47.53 -12.10
CA LEU A 12 -9.53 47.08 -11.53
C LEU A 12 -9.77 46.28 -10.24
N PHE A 13 -10.70 46.72 -9.38
CA PHE A 13 -11.05 46.02 -8.14
C PHE A 13 -11.70 44.65 -8.42
N VAL A 14 -12.59 44.58 -9.41
CA VAL A 14 -13.19 43.30 -9.86
C VAL A 14 -12.15 42.36 -10.46
N SER A 15 -11.20 42.89 -11.24
CA SER A 15 -10.08 42.10 -11.79
C SER A 15 -9.20 41.51 -10.69
N ILE A 16 -8.91 42.28 -9.64
CA ILE A 16 -8.16 41.80 -8.47
C ILE A 16 -8.95 40.70 -7.74
N LEU A 17 -10.26 40.85 -7.54
CA LEU A 17 -11.09 39.81 -6.89
C LEU A 17 -11.12 38.48 -7.67
N LEU A 18 -11.04 38.52 -9.00
CA LEU A 18 -10.93 37.30 -9.82
C LEU A 18 -9.57 36.62 -9.64
N LEU A 19 -8.49 37.39 -9.43
CA LEU A 19 -7.15 36.86 -9.15
C LEU A 19 -6.98 36.35 -7.71
N LEU A 20 -7.88 36.71 -6.78
CA LEU A 20 -7.92 36.18 -5.40
C LEU A 20 -8.71 34.87 -5.27
N SER A 21 -9.22 34.28 -6.36
CA SER A 21 -9.77 32.92 -6.35
C SER A 21 -8.65 31.85 -6.27
N GLY A 22 -7.84 31.93 -5.21
CA GLY A 22 -6.83 30.92 -4.88
C GLY A 22 -7.47 29.55 -4.62
N CYS A 23 -6.72 28.49 -4.93
CA CYS A 23 -7.18 27.09 -4.93
C CYS A 23 -7.96 26.68 -3.68
N TRP A 24 -9.29 26.69 -3.76
CA TRP A 24 -10.22 26.25 -2.72
C TRP A 24 -10.06 24.76 -2.35
N SER A 25 -9.44 23.96 -3.22
CA SER A 25 -9.32 22.50 -3.06
C SER A 25 -8.02 22.04 -2.38
N ARG A 26 -7.46 22.83 -1.45
CA ARG A 26 -6.30 22.38 -0.68
C ARG A 26 -6.75 21.39 0.39
N ARG A 27 -6.29 20.14 0.29
CA ARG A 27 -6.38 19.17 1.41
C ARG A 27 -5.13 19.33 2.25
N GLU A 28 -5.28 19.69 3.52
CA GLU A 28 -4.14 19.79 4.43
C GLU A 28 -3.65 18.41 4.86
N LEU A 29 -2.34 18.24 5.01
CA LEU A 29 -1.73 16.98 5.47
C LEU A 29 -2.28 16.55 6.85
N ASN A 30 -2.71 17.52 7.66
CA ASN A 30 -3.30 17.31 8.97
C ASN A 30 -4.70 16.70 8.92
N ASP A 31 -5.38 16.71 7.78
CA ASP A 31 -6.73 16.12 7.62
C ASP A 31 -6.70 14.76 6.92
N LEU A 32 -5.50 14.28 6.58
CA LEU A 32 -5.28 13.04 5.84
C LEU A 32 -4.64 11.96 6.73
N ALA A 33 -5.14 10.74 6.59
CA ALA A 33 -4.52 9.53 7.08
C ALA A 33 -3.78 8.88 5.91
N VAL A 34 -2.48 9.17 5.77
CA VAL A 34 -1.66 8.68 4.65
C VAL A 34 -1.40 7.20 4.82
N ALA A 35 -1.92 6.39 3.90
CA ALA A 35 -1.70 4.94 3.89
C ALA A 35 -0.43 4.61 3.12
N SER A 36 0.45 3.81 3.73
CA SER A 36 1.69 3.32 3.12
C SER A 36 1.56 1.91 2.56
N ALA A 37 0.66 1.09 3.10
CA ALA A 37 0.40 -0.26 2.63
C ALA A 37 -1.06 -0.67 2.81
N ILE A 38 -1.53 -1.55 1.93
CA ILE A 38 -2.86 -2.18 1.99
C ILE A 38 -2.71 -3.69 1.98
N GLY A 39 -3.44 -4.37 2.87
CA GLY A 39 -3.58 -5.81 2.92
C GLY A 39 -5.01 -6.20 2.55
N ILE A 40 -5.17 -7.15 1.64
CA ILE A 40 -6.47 -7.65 1.17
C ILE A 40 -6.56 -9.13 1.51
N ASP A 41 -7.33 -9.42 2.55
CA ASP A 41 -7.61 -10.76 3.03
C ASP A 41 -9.04 -11.18 2.63
N LYS A 42 -9.25 -12.48 2.45
CA LYS A 42 -10.59 -13.04 2.30
C LYS A 42 -11.38 -12.88 3.59
N HIS A 43 -12.65 -12.51 3.46
CA HIS A 43 -13.62 -12.46 4.56
C HIS A 43 -14.95 -13.04 4.10
N LYS A 44 -15.73 -13.63 5.03
CA LYS A 44 -16.96 -14.42 4.77
C LYS A 44 -17.73 -14.05 3.49
N ASP A 45 -18.12 -12.77 3.39
CA ASP A 45 -18.95 -12.24 2.29
C ASP A 45 -18.23 -11.17 1.44
N GLY A 46 -16.89 -11.21 1.39
CA GLY A 46 -16.09 -10.27 0.61
C GLY A 46 -14.64 -10.16 1.10
N TYR A 47 -14.24 -8.95 1.46
CA TYR A 47 -12.84 -8.63 1.75
C TYR A 47 -12.69 -8.04 3.15
N LEU A 48 -11.60 -8.39 3.81
CA LEU A 48 -11.04 -7.63 4.92
C LEU A 48 -9.93 -6.74 4.35
N LEU A 49 -10.13 -5.43 4.43
CA LEU A 49 -9.14 -4.44 4.06
C LEU A 49 -8.38 -3.99 5.30
N THR A 50 -7.05 -4.08 5.24
CA THR A 50 -6.13 -3.62 6.27
C THR A 50 -5.31 -2.46 5.71
N ALA A 51 -5.43 -1.27 6.26
CA ALA A 51 -4.62 -0.11 5.86
C ALA A 51 -3.59 0.22 6.94
N GLN A 52 -2.33 0.36 6.53
CA GLN A 52 -1.25 0.85 7.36
C GLN A 52 -1.12 2.36 7.19
N ILE A 53 -1.47 3.11 8.23
CA ILE A 53 -1.45 4.57 8.25
C ILE A 53 -0.17 5.04 8.94
N ILE A 54 0.58 5.91 8.28
CA ILE A 54 1.80 6.51 8.85
C ILE A 54 1.42 7.47 9.98
N ASN A 55 2.18 7.44 11.07
CA ASN A 55 2.12 8.45 12.13
C ASN A 55 3.28 9.46 11.93
N PRO A 56 3.02 10.67 11.39
CA PRO A 56 4.06 11.66 11.08
C PRO A 56 4.95 12.02 12.28
N SER A 57 4.38 12.09 13.49
CA SER A 57 5.10 12.45 14.72
C SER A 57 6.20 11.48 15.12
N GLN A 58 6.13 10.23 14.65
CA GLN A 58 7.05 9.14 14.99
C GLN A 58 8.07 8.85 13.88
N VAL A 59 7.84 9.37 12.67
CA VAL A 59 8.71 9.18 11.49
C VAL A 59 9.55 10.42 11.16
N ALA A 60 9.20 11.61 11.65
CA ALA A 60 9.97 12.83 11.39
C ALA A 60 11.38 12.80 12.03
N PRO A 61 12.39 13.46 11.43
CA PRO A 61 13.78 13.50 11.95
C PRO A 61 13.89 14.10 13.36
N LEU A 62 13.01 15.04 13.71
CA LEU A 62 12.77 15.49 15.07
C LEU A 62 11.71 14.57 15.70
N ALA A 63 12.05 13.29 15.86
CA ALA A 63 11.17 12.35 16.53
C ALA A 63 10.97 12.87 17.96
N SER A 64 9.71 13.10 18.35
CA SER A 64 9.39 13.38 19.75
C SER A 64 9.99 12.29 20.62
N SER A 65 10.62 12.66 21.73
CA SER A 65 11.18 11.76 22.76
C SER A 65 10.14 10.86 23.44
N THR A 66 8.88 10.91 22.99
CA THR A 66 7.79 10.07 23.44
C THR A 66 7.76 8.75 22.65
N PRO A 67 7.84 7.59 23.32
CA PRO A 67 7.68 6.30 22.69
C PRO A 67 6.33 6.19 21.98
N GLY A 68 6.34 5.79 20.71
CA GLY A 68 5.13 5.56 19.93
C GLY A 68 5.37 4.66 18.72
N THR A 69 4.29 4.11 18.17
CA THR A 69 4.37 3.27 16.98
C THR A 69 4.43 4.16 15.73
N PRO A 70 5.36 3.92 14.79
CA PRO A 70 5.53 4.71 13.57
C PRO A 70 4.35 4.59 12.60
N VAL A 71 3.55 3.55 12.74
CA VAL A 71 2.35 3.29 11.93
C VAL A 71 1.20 2.78 12.81
N THR A 72 -0.03 2.98 12.36
CA THR A 72 -1.24 2.43 12.96
C THR A 72 -2.02 1.64 11.91
N ILE A 73 -2.55 0.48 12.30
CA ILE A 73 -3.38 -0.34 11.42
C ILE A 73 -4.86 0.00 11.62
N TYR A 74 -5.58 0.21 10.52
CA TYR A 74 -7.03 0.30 10.50
C TYR A 74 -7.60 -0.83 9.64
N GLN A 75 -8.72 -1.40 10.07
CA GLN A 75 -9.34 -2.54 9.41
C GLN A 75 -10.85 -2.38 9.25
N ALA A 76 -11.34 -2.75 8.08
CA ALA A 76 -12.76 -2.82 7.80
C ALA A 76 -13.08 -3.91 6.80
N THR A 77 -14.32 -4.39 6.84
CA THR A 77 -14.84 -5.42 5.95
C THR A 77 -15.86 -4.81 5.00
N GLY A 78 -16.02 -5.42 3.83
CA GLY A 78 -17.05 -5.06 2.86
C GLY A 78 -17.15 -6.12 1.76
N GLY A 79 -18.27 -6.13 1.03
CA GLY A 79 -18.47 -7.01 -0.12
C GLY A 79 -17.54 -6.67 -1.30
N THR A 80 -17.03 -5.44 -1.33
CA THR A 80 -16.02 -4.98 -2.30
C THR A 80 -14.87 -4.26 -1.58
N VAL A 81 -13.71 -4.17 -2.24
CA VAL A 81 -12.57 -3.38 -1.74
C VAL A 81 -12.97 -1.92 -1.51
N PHE A 82 -13.78 -1.34 -2.41
CA PHE A 82 -14.30 0.01 -2.28
C PHE A 82 -15.18 0.18 -1.03
N GLU A 83 -16.10 -0.74 -0.79
CA GLU A 83 -16.95 -0.70 0.40
C GLU A 83 -16.11 -0.81 1.67
N ALA A 84 -15.16 -1.74 1.71
CA ALA A 84 -14.25 -1.90 2.85
C ALA A 84 -13.45 -0.61 3.10
N LEU A 85 -12.94 0.05 2.05
CA LEU A 85 -12.23 1.33 2.15
C LEU A 85 -13.13 2.46 2.69
N ARG A 86 -14.40 2.53 2.24
CA ARG A 86 -15.38 3.49 2.77
C ARG A 86 -15.66 3.26 4.25
N GLN A 87 -15.82 2.00 4.67
CA GLN A 87 -16.01 1.65 6.08
C GLN A 87 -14.76 1.94 6.91
N LEU A 88 -13.57 1.76 6.34
CA LEU A 88 -12.29 2.11 6.98
C LEU A 88 -12.20 3.61 7.24
N THR A 89 -12.63 4.44 6.27
CA THR A 89 -12.69 5.90 6.42
C THR A 89 -13.63 6.35 7.54
N ARG A 90 -14.68 5.57 7.87
CA ARG A 90 -15.55 5.86 9.03
C ARG A 90 -14.90 5.56 10.38
N LYS A 91 -13.89 4.70 10.41
CA LYS A 91 -13.15 4.33 11.63
C LYS A 91 -11.90 5.19 11.85
N SER A 92 -11.41 5.85 10.80
CA SER A 92 -10.31 6.81 10.87
C SER A 92 -10.84 8.20 11.21
N SER A 93 -10.14 8.94 12.06
CA SER A 93 -10.46 10.35 12.35
C SER A 93 -10.19 11.29 11.18
N ARG A 94 -9.55 10.77 10.12
CA ARG A 94 -9.11 11.49 8.92
C ARG A 94 -9.43 10.70 7.66
N LYS A 95 -9.57 11.39 6.52
CA LYS A 95 -9.78 10.70 5.23
C LYS A 95 -8.53 9.86 4.92
N VAL A 96 -8.74 8.58 4.63
CA VAL A 96 -7.66 7.68 4.21
C VAL A 96 -7.18 8.11 2.83
N TYR A 97 -5.89 8.38 2.71
CA TYR A 97 -5.28 8.91 1.50
C TYR A 97 -4.26 7.91 0.96
N LEU A 98 -4.55 7.39 -0.23
CA LEU A 98 -3.81 6.27 -0.81
C LEU A 98 -2.73 6.67 -1.83
N SER A 99 -2.55 7.96 -2.13
CA SER A 99 -1.60 8.40 -3.17
C SER A 99 -0.12 8.18 -2.84
N HIS A 100 0.20 7.71 -1.62
CA HIS A 100 1.56 7.34 -1.20
C HIS A 100 1.65 5.84 -0.87
N LEU A 101 0.73 5.05 -1.40
CA LEU A 101 0.77 3.60 -1.25
C LEU A 101 2.06 3.07 -1.86
N ARG A 102 2.81 2.27 -1.10
CA ARG A 102 4.03 1.62 -1.58
C ARG A 102 3.78 0.18 -1.99
N ILE A 103 2.89 -0.52 -1.29
CA ILE A 103 2.62 -1.93 -1.53
C ILE A 103 1.17 -2.32 -1.24
N VAL A 104 0.64 -3.22 -2.07
CA VAL A 104 -0.57 -3.99 -1.82
C VAL A 104 -0.19 -5.46 -1.63
N VAL A 105 -0.63 -6.06 -0.54
CA VAL A 105 -0.43 -7.47 -0.25
C VAL A 105 -1.75 -8.21 -0.32
N PHE A 106 -1.83 -9.22 -1.18
CA PHE A 106 -2.98 -10.12 -1.26
C PHE A 106 -2.75 -11.36 -0.42
N SER A 107 -3.76 -11.82 0.31
CA SER A 107 -3.72 -13.17 0.88
C SER A 107 -3.64 -14.22 -0.22
N GLU A 108 -3.00 -15.36 0.07
CA GLU A 108 -2.96 -16.49 -0.86
C GLU A 108 -4.38 -16.99 -1.23
N GLU A 109 -5.35 -16.86 -0.34
CA GLU A 109 -6.75 -17.23 -0.60
C GLU A 109 -7.37 -16.35 -1.70
N ILE A 110 -7.23 -15.02 -1.60
CA ILE A 110 -7.71 -14.09 -2.63
C ILE A 110 -6.96 -14.30 -3.95
N ALA A 111 -5.65 -14.53 -3.91
CA ALA A 111 -4.86 -14.80 -5.10
C ALA A 111 -5.34 -16.06 -5.85
N LYS A 112 -5.79 -17.10 -5.13
CA LYS A 112 -6.37 -18.31 -5.74
C LYS A 112 -7.77 -18.10 -6.32
N GLU A 113 -8.58 -17.26 -5.69
CA GLU A 113 -9.93 -16.95 -6.18
C GLU A 113 -9.92 -16.10 -7.45
N GLY A 114 -8.97 -15.16 -7.52
CA GLY A 114 -8.77 -14.26 -8.64
C GLY A 114 -8.58 -12.83 -8.18
N LEU A 115 -7.60 -12.15 -8.79
CA LEU A 115 -7.25 -10.77 -8.48
C LEU A 115 -8.06 -9.74 -9.29
N ARG A 116 -8.88 -10.15 -10.26
CA ARG A 116 -9.56 -9.22 -11.16
C ARG A 116 -10.43 -8.19 -10.45
N ASN A 117 -11.27 -8.61 -9.50
CA ASN A 117 -12.15 -7.71 -8.75
C ASN A 117 -11.39 -6.67 -7.91
N PRO A 118 -10.40 -7.06 -7.07
CA PRO A 118 -9.64 -6.07 -6.33
C PRO A 118 -8.78 -5.19 -7.24
N LEU A 119 -8.21 -5.73 -8.33
CA LEU A 119 -7.40 -4.94 -9.28
C LEU A 119 -8.24 -3.91 -10.04
N ASP A 120 -9.46 -4.24 -10.47
CA ASP A 120 -10.34 -3.29 -11.17
C ASP A 120 -10.63 -2.04 -10.34
N PHE A 121 -10.82 -2.21 -9.02
CA PHE A 121 -10.93 -1.06 -8.12
C PHE A 121 -9.63 -0.26 -8.04
N LEU A 122 -8.51 -0.95 -7.79
CA LEU A 122 -7.21 -0.31 -7.60
C LEU A 122 -6.71 0.42 -8.85
N SER A 123 -7.08 -0.03 -10.05
CA SER A 123 -6.68 0.61 -11.32
C SER A 123 -7.55 1.79 -11.73
N ARG A 124 -8.79 1.87 -11.21
CA ARG A 124 -9.77 2.92 -11.59
C ARG A 124 -9.79 4.10 -10.64
N ASP A 125 -9.30 3.95 -9.41
CA ASP A 125 -9.30 5.04 -8.45
C ASP A 125 -8.26 6.09 -8.84
N HIS A 126 -8.74 7.28 -9.20
CA HIS A 126 -7.90 8.40 -9.62
C HIS A 126 -7.03 8.97 -8.48
N GLU A 127 -7.30 8.63 -7.22
CA GLU A 127 -6.46 9.02 -6.07
C GLU A 127 -5.26 8.06 -5.89
N LEU A 128 -5.27 6.88 -6.52
CA LEU A 128 -4.16 5.94 -6.51
C LEU A 128 -3.16 6.27 -7.62
N ARG A 129 -1.87 6.31 -7.25
CA ARG A 129 -0.81 6.16 -8.24
C ARG A 129 -0.73 4.69 -8.65
N THR A 130 -0.36 4.40 -9.89
CA THR A 130 -0.24 3.02 -10.40
C THR A 130 1.17 2.44 -10.24
N ASP A 131 2.04 3.07 -9.44
CA ASP A 131 3.45 2.67 -9.28
C ASP A 131 3.75 1.94 -7.97
N PHE A 132 2.72 1.52 -7.22
CA PHE A 132 2.90 0.69 -6.04
C PHE A 132 3.12 -0.78 -6.42
N TYR A 133 3.84 -1.47 -5.55
CA TYR A 133 4.17 -2.88 -5.71
C TYR A 133 3.06 -3.81 -5.26
N ILE A 134 3.04 -5.02 -5.81
CA ILE A 134 2.10 -6.07 -5.44
C ILE A 134 2.85 -7.31 -4.96
N ALA A 135 2.39 -7.90 -3.86
CA ALA A 135 2.91 -9.16 -3.34
C ALA A 135 1.79 -10.09 -2.85
N VAL A 136 2.11 -11.37 -2.68
CA VAL A 136 1.20 -12.38 -2.13
C VAL A 136 1.71 -12.86 -0.76
N ALA A 137 0.86 -12.82 0.27
CA ALA A 137 1.13 -13.43 1.56
C ALA A 137 0.97 -14.95 1.46
N ARG A 138 2.10 -15.67 1.33
CA ARG A 138 2.16 -17.12 1.18
C ARG A 138 1.96 -17.82 2.51
N LYS A 139 0.94 -18.68 2.61
CA LYS A 139 0.52 -19.39 3.83
C LYS A 139 0.28 -18.45 5.02
N GLU A 140 -0.04 -17.19 4.75
CA GLU A 140 -0.20 -16.14 5.75
C GLU A 140 -1.35 -15.21 5.36
N ARG A 141 -1.88 -14.49 6.35
CA ARG A 141 -2.82 -13.39 6.12
C ARG A 141 -2.06 -12.12 5.76
N ALA A 142 -2.57 -11.35 4.81
CA ALA A 142 -1.98 -10.09 4.39
C ALA A 142 -1.89 -9.09 5.56
N GLU A 143 -2.90 -9.07 6.45
CA GLU A 143 -2.87 -8.25 7.66
C GLU A 143 -1.69 -8.55 8.58
N ASN A 144 -1.28 -9.82 8.69
CA ASN A 144 -0.22 -10.25 9.59
C ASN A 144 1.12 -9.79 9.06
N VAL A 145 1.31 -9.95 7.75
CA VAL A 145 2.47 -9.47 7.02
C VAL A 145 2.63 -7.96 7.27
N LEU A 146 1.59 -7.16 7.04
CA LEU A 146 1.66 -5.70 7.25
C LEU A 146 1.89 -5.26 8.69
N LYS A 147 1.62 -6.12 9.69
CA LYS A 147 1.84 -5.81 11.10
C LYS A 147 3.29 -5.98 11.54
N VAL A 148 4.15 -6.68 10.78
CA VAL A 148 5.52 -6.95 11.21
C VAL A 148 6.37 -5.66 11.23
N LEU A 149 6.77 -5.23 12.42
CA LEU A 149 7.68 -4.10 12.63
C LEU A 149 9.13 -4.52 12.40
N ASN A 150 9.92 -3.66 11.74
CA ASN A 150 11.33 -3.87 11.47
C ASN A 150 12.16 -2.75 12.14
N ALA A 151 13.28 -3.10 12.77
CA ALA A 151 14.17 -2.13 13.43
C ALA A 151 14.97 -1.26 12.44
N GLN A 152 15.25 -1.77 11.24
CA GLN A 152 16.00 -1.04 10.21
C GLN A 152 15.15 0.01 9.49
N GLU A 153 13.84 -0.23 9.39
CA GLU A 153 12.91 0.59 8.63
C GLU A 153 11.73 1.00 9.51
N ARG A 154 11.64 2.30 9.83
CA ARG A 154 10.58 2.81 10.71
C ARG A 154 9.18 2.57 10.16
N ILE A 155 9.01 2.62 8.83
CA ILE A 155 7.73 2.34 8.18
C ILE A 155 7.80 0.92 7.62
N PRO A 156 6.97 -0.05 8.10
CA PRO A 156 7.06 -1.42 7.62
C PRO A 156 6.86 -1.56 6.11
N ALA A 157 6.01 -0.73 5.49
CA ALA A 157 5.88 -0.64 4.03
C ALA A 157 7.22 -0.42 3.29
N ASN A 158 8.15 0.33 3.88
CA ASN A 158 9.49 0.51 3.31
C ASN A 158 10.32 -0.76 3.47
N ALA A 159 10.23 -1.43 4.63
CA ALA A 159 10.91 -2.71 4.85
C ALA A 159 10.52 -3.76 3.80
N PHE A 160 9.26 -3.76 3.36
CA PHE A 160 8.80 -4.60 2.26
C PHE A 160 9.49 -4.27 0.95
N PHE A 161 9.48 -2.99 0.58
CA PHE A 161 10.12 -2.52 -0.64
C PHE A 161 11.61 -2.86 -0.66
N SER A 162 12.34 -2.46 0.39
CA SER A 162 13.78 -2.73 0.49
C SER A 162 14.09 -4.23 0.49
N LEU A 163 13.20 -5.07 1.06
CA LEU A 163 13.37 -6.52 1.02
C LEU A 163 13.15 -7.09 -0.39
N LEU A 164 12.17 -6.58 -1.14
CA LEU A 164 11.93 -6.98 -2.53
C LEU A 164 13.12 -6.59 -3.42
N GLU A 165 13.53 -5.32 -3.35
CA GLU A 165 14.64 -4.75 -4.12
C GLU A 165 15.94 -5.53 -3.89
N VAL A 166 16.34 -5.71 -2.63
CA VAL A 166 17.55 -6.47 -2.28
C VAL A 166 17.46 -7.93 -2.73
N THR A 167 16.27 -8.56 -2.66
CA THR A 167 16.13 -9.96 -3.04
C THR A 167 16.17 -10.15 -4.57
N GLU A 168 15.66 -9.18 -5.32
CA GLU A 168 15.78 -9.15 -6.76
C GLU A 168 17.22 -8.91 -7.18
N GLU A 169 17.86 -7.83 -6.70
CA GLU A 169 19.21 -7.45 -7.10
C GLU A 169 20.28 -8.46 -6.67
N ALA A 170 20.26 -8.91 -5.42
CA ALA A 170 21.32 -9.76 -4.88
C ALA A 170 21.13 -11.25 -5.17
N PHE A 171 19.89 -11.69 -5.41
CA PHE A 171 19.58 -13.12 -5.49
C PHE A 171 18.76 -13.53 -6.71
N ALA A 172 18.24 -12.61 -7.55
CA ALA A 172 17.30 -12.94 -8.63
C ALA A 172 16.20 -13.91 -8.15
N ALA A 173 15.71 -13.70 -6.92
CA ALA A 173 14.81 -14.61 -6.21
C ALA A 173 13.48 -13.93 -5.84
N ALA A 174 13.26 -12.72 -6.36
CA ALA A 174 12.05 -11.94 -6.27
C ALA A 174 11.83 -11.23 -7.61
N THR A 175 10.59 -10.86 -7.88
CA THR A 175 10.20 -9.95 -8.96
C THR A 175 9.47 -8.77 -8.35
N GLU A 176 10.01 -7.60 -8.56
CA GLU A 176 9.31 -6.34 -8.40
C GLU A 176 8.25 -6.24 -9.49
N LYS A 177 6.98 -6.19 -9.07
CA LYS A 177 5.85 -6.05 -9.98
C LYS A 177 4.95 -4.93 -9.50
N LYS A 178 4.78 -3.92 -10.37
CA LYS A 178 3.83 -2.83 -10.18
C LYS A 178 2.44 -3.24 -10.68
N ILE A 179 1.41 -2.51 -10.24
CA ILE A 179 0.03 -2.82 -10.64
C ILE A 179 -0.20 -2.68 -12.15
N ASP A 180 0.36 -1.65 -12.79
CA ASP A 180 0.23 -1.43 -14.23
C ASP A 180 0.88 -2.54 -15.04
N GLU A 181 2.07 -2.99 -14.64
CA GLU A 181 2.74 -4.15 -15.21
C GLU A 181 1.93 -5.44 -15.01
N LEU A 182 1.42 -5.69 -13.80
CA LEU A 182 0.60 -6.88 -13.52
C LEU A 182 -0.65 -6.90 -14.41
N ILE A 183 -1.37 -5.78 -14.50
CA ILE A 183 -2.57 -5.68 -15.33
C ILE A 183 -2.21 -5.89 -16.80
N SER A 184 -1.12 -5.28 -17.27
CA SER A 184 -0.62 -5.45 -18.63
C SER A 184 -0.29 -6.91 -18.95
N GLU A 185 0.34 -7.64 -18.02
CA GLU A 185 0.63 -9.07 -18.16
C GLU A 185 -0.65 -9.91 -18.18
N ILE A 186 -1.60 -9.65 -17.28
CA ILE A 186 -2.89 -10.38 -17.22
C ILE A 186 -3.69 -10.25 -18.53
N VAL A 187 -3.66 -9.08 -19.18
CA VAL A 187 -4.42 -8.85 -20.43
C VAL A 187 -3.65 -9.21 -21.70
N SER A 188 -2.34 -9.45 -21.59
CA SER A 188 -1.50 -9.80 -22.74
C SER A 188 -1.60 -11.29 -23.06
N GLU A 189 -1.88 -11.62 -24.31
CA GLU A 189 -1.89 -13.02 -24.75
C GLU A 189 -0.49 -13.64 -24.60
N GLY A 190 -0.44 -14.87 -24.08
CA GLY A 190 0.79 -15.66 -23.96
C GLY A 190 1.71 -15.28 -22.81
N LYS A 191 1.26 -14.42 -21.87
CA LYS A 191 1.99 -14.10 -20.63
C LYS A 191 1.24 -14.63 -19.42
N ASP A 192 1.97 -15.36 -18.57
CA ASP A 192 1.50 -15.79 -17.26
C ASP A 192 2.19 -14.91 -16.20
N PRO A 193 1.45 -14.07 -15.45
CA PRO A 193 2.05 -13.13 -14.52
C PRO A 193 2.66 -13.84 -13.32
N VAL A 194 3.65 -13.17 -12.72
CA VAL A 194 4.30 -13.64 -11.49
C VAL A 194 4.34 -12.55 -10.44
N LEU A 195 4.16 -12.93 -9.18
CA LEU A 195 4.26 -12.01 -8.04
C LEU A 195 5.15 -12.59 -6.96
N THR A 196 5.86 -11.73 -6.24
CA THR A 196 6.68 -12.18 -5.11
C THR A 196 5.81 -12.68 -3.96
N GLY A 197 6.15 -13.86 -3.44
CA GLY A 197 5.58 -14.42 -2.23
C GLY A 197 6.27 -13.90 -0.98
N MET A 198 5.52 -13.62 0.06
CA MET A 198 6.05 -13.18 1.35
C MET A 198 5.46 -14.01 2.48
N SER A 199 6.25 -14.26 3.52
CA SER A 199 5.82 -14.99 4.70
C SER A 199 6.53 -14.45 5.95
N ILE A 200 6.07 -14.89 7.11
CA ILE A 200 6.65 -14.52 8.40
C ILE A 200 7.47 -15.70 8.92
N ILE A 201 8.70 -15.45 9.34
CA ILE A 201 9.48 -16.39 10.13
C ILE A 201 9.30 -16.03 11.61
N GLY A 202 8.96 -17.02 12.43
CA GLY A 202 8.85 -16.87 13.87
C GLY A 202 7.42 -16.63 14.34
N SER A 203 7.24 -15.79 15.36
CA SER A 203 5.97 -15.61 16.06
C SER A 203 5.15 -14.46 15.46
N ILE A 204 4.20 -14.80 14.58
CA ILE A 204 3.22 -13.86 13.97
C ILE A 204 2.65 -12.88 15.01
N ASN A 205 2.21 -13.40 16.16
CA ASN A 205 1.58 -12.61 17.23
C ASN A 205 2.50 -11.56 17.83
N LYS A 206 3.83 -11.68 17.69
CA LYS A 206 4.80 -10.72 18.22
C LYS A 206 5.25 -9.70 17.18
N GLY A 207 4.99 -9.92 15.89
CA GLY A 207 5.50 -9.06 14.82
C GLY A 207 5.06 -7.60 14.94
N GLY A 208 3.84 -7.35 15.43
CA GLY A 208 3.33 -5.99 15.64
C GLY A 208 3.65 -5.36 16.99
N HIS A 209 4.37 -6.04 17.87
CA HIS A 209 4.68 -5.52 19.20
C HIS A 209 6.01 -4.78 19.21
N MET A 210 6.12 -3.77 20.07
CA MET A 210 7.37 -3.01 20.25
C MET A 210 8.53 -3.89 20.74
N ASP A 211 8.25 -5.04 21.37
CA ASP A 211 9.29 -6.00 21.75
C ASP A 211 9.99 -6.62 20.52
N ASN A 212 9.34 -6.63 19.35
CA ASN A 212 9.95 -7.04 18.09
C ASN A 212 11.10 -6.11 17.65
N LEU A 213 11.04 -4.83 18.06
CA LEU A 213 12.06 -3.82 17.77
C LEU A 213 13.19 -3.77 18.82
N GLN A 214 12.95 -4.30 20.02
CA GLN A 214 13.86 -4.17 21.16
C GLN A 214 14.77 -5.39 21.36
N LYS A 215 14.55 -6.48 20.60
CA LYS A 215 15.35 -7.71 20.70
C LYS A 215 16.35 -7.78 19.58
N VAL A 216 17.58 -8.20 19.92
CA VAL A 216 18.65 -8.47 18.94
C VAL A 216 18.21 -9.52 17.93
N ASP A 217 17.59 -10.60 18.42
CA ASP A 217 16.89 -11.56 17.56
C ASP A 217 15.38 -11.29 17.60
N ALA A 218 14.91 -10.57 16.58
CA ALA A 218 13.50 -10.23 16.46
C ALA A 218 12.64 -11.51 16.38
N PRO A 219 11.64 -11.68 17.25
CA PRO A 219 10.79 -12.87 17.29
C PRO A 219 9.96 -13.08 16.03
N ALA A 220 9.74 -12.05 15.20
CA ALA A 220 9.12 -12.17 13.89
C ALA A 220 9.89 -11.37 12.83
N LYS A 221 10.17 -12.02 11.70
CA LYS A 221 10.86 -11.40 10.55
C LYS A 221 10.09 -11.65 9.27
N LEU A 222 10.07 -10.67 8.38
CA LEU A 222 9.55 -10.84 7.03
C LEU A 222 10.57 -11.58 6.17
N LYS A 223 10.07 -12.44 5.27
CA LYS A 223 10.89 -13.16 4.32
C LYS A 223 10.18 -13.30 2.99
N VAL A 224 10.91 -13.05 1.90
CA VAL A 224 10.52 -13.47 0.55
C VAL A 224 10.55 -15.01 0.47
N ASN A 225 9.45 -15.58 0.00
CA ASN A 225 9.20 -17.02 0.01
C ASN A 225 8.64 -17.50 -1.33
N GLY A 226 9.52 -17.49 -2.33
CA GLY A 226 9.23 -17.95 -3.68
C GLY A 226 8.37 -16.97 -4.47
N THR A 227 7.97 -17.41 -5.65
CA THR A 227 7.22 -16.60 -6.62
C THR A 227 5.90 -17.26 -6.93
N ALA A 228 4.80 -16.52 -6.74
CA ALA A 228 3.45 -16.92 -7.09
C ALA A 228 3.30 -16.87 -8.61
N VAL A 229 2.86 -17.99 -9.22
CA VAL A 229 2.61 -18.10 -10.66
C VAL A 229 1.12 -18.01 -10.90
N PHE A 230 0.72 -17.12 -11.80
CA PHE A 230 -0.67 -16.89 -12.15
C PHE A 230 -0.96 -17.42 -13.55
N ARG A 231 -2.20 -17.89 -13.73
CA ARG A 231 -2.83 -18.03 -15.04
C ARG A 231 -4.00 -17.08 -15.07
N ASP A 232 -4.03 -16.20 -16.05
CA ASP A 232 -4.90 -15.03 -16.04
C ASP A 232 -4.71 -14.26 -14.71
N ASP A 233 -5.78 -14.10 -13.92
CA ASP A 233 -5.75 -13.42 -12.62
C ASP A 233 -5.67 -14.36 -11.41
N LYS A 234 -5.47 -15.66 -11.62
CA LYS A 234 -5.55 -16.69 -10.55
C LYS A 234 -4.23 -17.38 -10.29
N LEU A 235 -3.89 -17.49 -9.01
CA LEU A 235 -2.72 -18.22 -8.54
C LEU A 235 -2.88 -19.72 -8.81
N VAL A 236 -1.97 -20.29 -9.60
CA VAL A 236 -1.96 -21.71 -9.97
C VAL A 236 -0.81 -22.49 -9.33
N GLY A 237 0.27 -21.82 -8.91
CA GLY A 237 1.44 -22.49 -8.37
C GLY A 237 2.46 -21.57 -7.73
N TRP A 238 3.55 -22.17 -7.25
CA TRP A 238 4.65 -21.47 -6.61
C TRP A 238 5.98 -21.96 -7.17
N LEU A 239 6.85 -21.04 -7.56
CA LEU A 239 8.26 -21.32 -7.82
C LEU A 239 9.05 -21.20 -6.52
N ASN A 240 9.97 -22.13 -6.31
CA ASN A 240 11.01 -22.01 -5.29
C ASN A 240 12.14 -21.09 -5.77
N GLY A 241 13.07 -20.72 -4.88
CA GLY A 241 14.12 -19.74 -5.23
C GLY A 241 15.03 -20.14 -6.41
N THR A 242 15.22 -21.44 -6.66
CA THR A 242 15.99 -21.91 -7.82
C THR A 242 15.18 -21.80 -9.11
N GLU A 243 13.90 -22.18 -9.06
CA GLU A 243 12.98 -22.04 -10.19
C GLU A 243 12.74 -20.57 -10.54
N THR A 244 12.59 -19.70 -9.53
CA THR A 244 12.46 -18.24 -9.73
C THR A 244 13.68 -17.68 -10.46
N LYS A 245 14.90 -18.08 -10.06
CA LYS A 245 16.12 -17.68 -10.77
C LYS A 245 16.10 -18.10 -12.23
N GLY A 246 15.68 -19.34 -12.51
CA GLY A 246 15.57 -19.85 -13.86
C GLY A 246 14.47 -19.18 -14.70
N TYR A 247 13.46 -18.58 -14.07
CA TYR A 247 12.42 -17.80 -14.74
C TYR A 247 12.89 -16.38 -15.08
N ILE A 248 13.71 -15.77 -14.21
CA ILE A 248 14.14 -14.37 -14.36
C ILE A 248 15.29 -14.21 -15.37
N ILE A 249 16.13 -15.24 -15.55
CA ILE A 249 17.30 -15.26 -16.46
C ILE A 249 16.88 -15.68 -17.86
#